data_AF-A0A844CTB1-F1
#
_entry.id   AF-A0A844CTB1-F1
#
_cell.length_a   1.000
_cell.length_b   1.000
_cell.length_c   1.000
_cell.angle_alpha   90.00
_cell.angle_beta   90.00
_cell.angle_gamma   90.00
#
_symmetry.space_group_name_H-M   'P 1'
#
loop_
_entity.id
_entity.type
_entity.pdbx_description
1 polymer ?
#
loop_
_entity_poly.entity_id
_entity_poly.type
_entity_poly.pdbx_seq_one_letter_code
_entity_poly.pdbx_strand_id
1 'polypeptide(L)' 'MTQGIEIEFVPDTWRKALDLYMAEHAHGMNGYMLSRMHFERLMRLHAMTDPELALLGISRQEIIPYVMGDTLPA' A
#
# COMPACT_ATOMS: atom_id res chain seq x y z
N MET A 1 1.65 8.25 40.11
CA MET A 1 2.57 7.67 39.11
C MET A 1 1.90 7.77 37.76
N THR A 2 2.29 8.76 36.94
CA THR A 2 1.69 8.99 35.63
C THR A 2 2.41 8.07 34.64
N GLN A 3 1.75 7.02 34.14
CA GLN A 3 2.34 6.19 33.09
C GLN A 3 2.40 7.01 31.81
N GLY A 4 3.62 7.21 31.28
CA GLY A 4 3.84 7.84 29.99
C GLY A 4 3.40 6.89 28.88
N ILE A 5 2.66 7.41 27.91
CA ILE A 5 2.34 6.67 26.70
C ILE A 5 3.55 6.80 25.77
N GLU A 6 4.23 5.69 25.48
CA GLU A 6 5.18 5.63 24.39
C GLU A 6 4.42 5.40 23.09
N ILE A 7 4.52 6.37 22.17
CA ILE A 7 3.95 6.27 20.84
C ILE A 7 5.09 5.93 19.89
N GLU A 8 5.08 4.70 19.39
CA GLU A 8 6.00 4.27 18.33
C GLU A 8 5.34 4.49 16.96
N PHE A 9 5.96 5.34 16.13
CA PHE A 9 5.52 5.53 14.75
C PHE A 9 6.09 4.40 13.89
N VAL A 10 5.20 3.59 13.32
CA VAL A 10 5.59 2.56 12.35
C VAL A 10 6.37 3.24 11.22
N PRO A 11 7.55 2.72 10.83
CA PRO A 11 8.33 3.25 9.73
C PRO A 11 7.49 3.42 8.48
N ASP A 12 7.78 4.47 7.70
CA ASP A 12 7.05 4.76 6.47
C ASP A 12 7.34 3.68 5.42
N THR A 13 6.54 2.63 5.47
CA THR A 13 6.65 1.45 4.63
C THR A 13 5.47 1.41 3.68
N TRP A 14 5.63 0.68 2.58
CA TRP A 14 4.54 0.46 1.63
C TRP A 14 3.29 -0.16 2.26
N ARG A 15 3.41 -0.92 3.35
CA ARG A 15 2.25 -1.47 4.08
C ARG A 15 1.39 -0.37 4.68
N LYS A 16 2.00 0.67 5.24
CA LYS A 16 1.26 1.81 5.79
C LYS A 16 0.49 2.55 4.68
N ALA A 17 1.12 2.75 3.53
CA ALA A 17 0.47 3.35 2.38
C ALA A 17 -0.69 2.47 1.85
N LEU A 18 -0.55 1.15 1.93
CA LEU A 18 -1.60 0.21 1.55
C LEU A 18 -2.78 0.27 2.51
N ASP A 19 -2.50 0.25 3.81
CA ASP A 19 -3.53 0.33 4.84
C ASP A 19 -4.32 1.64 4.73
N LEU A 20 -3.62 2.76 4.47
CA LEU A 20 -4.27 4.06 4.23
C LEU A 20 -5.15 4.04 2.97
N TYR A 21 -4.64 3.53 1.86
CA TYR A 21 -5.40 3.43 0.62
C TYR A 21 -6.65 2.55 0.77
N MET A 22 -6.53 1.41 1.46
CA MET A 22 -7.68 0.54 1.75
C MET A 22 -8.69 1.18 2.70
N ALA A 23 -8.22 1.94 3.69
CA ALA A 23 -9.10 2.68 4.59
C ALA A 23 -9.92 3.74 3.85
N GLU A 24 -9.44 4.27 2.72
CA GLU A 24 -10.15 5.26 1.92
C GLU A 24 -11.07 4.63 0.85
N HIS A 25 -10.63 3.53 0.21
CA HIS A 25 -11.26 3.02 -1.02
C HIS A 25 -11.96 1.65 -0.85
N ALA A 26 -11.66 0.88 0.20
CA ALA A 26 -12.12 -0.50 0.34
C ALA A 26 -13.15 -0.69 1.48
N HIS A 27 -13.98 0.33 1.73
CA HIS A 27 -15.01 0.28 2.79
C HIS A 27 -15.94 -0.94 2.63
N GLY A 28 -16.10 -1.71 3.70
CA GLY A 28 -16.95 -2.92 3.70
C GLY A 28 -16.34 -4.13 3.00
N MET A 29 -15.10 -4.04 2.50
CA MET A 29 -14.37 -5.15 1.88
C MET A 29 -13.40 -5.81 2.86
N ASN A 30 -13.01 -7.04 2.57
CA ASN A 30 -11.99 -7.74 3.35
C ASN A 30 -10.58 -7.30 2.90
N GLY A 31 -10.02 -6.31 3.59
CA GLY A 31 -8.68 -5.76 3.28
C GLY A 31 -7.55 -6.79 3.34
N TYR A 32 -7.65 -7.80 4.22
CA TYR A 32 -6.68 -8.90 4.26
C TYR A 32 -6.69 -9.70 2.95
N MET A 33 -7.88 -10.07 2.46
CA MET A 33 -8.00 -10.83 1.21
C MET A 33 -7.51 -10.02 0.00
N LEU A 34 -7.83 -8.73 -0.06
CA LEU A 34 -7.35 -7.82 -1.12
C LEU A 34 -5.82 -7.72 -1.11
N SER A 35 -5.24 -7.48 0.07
CA SER A 35 -3.78 -7.43 0.24
C SER A 35 -3.11 -8.74 -0.16
N ARG A 36 -3.71 -9.88 0.23
CA ARG A 36 -3.17 -11.21 -0.06
C ARG A 36 -3.19 -11.53 -1.55
N MET A 37 -4.26 -11.15 -2.25
CA MET A 37 -4.45 -11.36 -3.68
C MET A 37 -3.39 -10.63 -4.51
N HIS A 38 -3.01 -9.43 -4.09
CA HIS A 38 -2.07 -8.57 -4.81
C HIS A 38 -0.63 -8.59 -4.27
N PHE A 39 -0.36 -9.39 -3.22
CA PHE A 39 0.91 -9.36 -2.50
C PHE A 39 2.14 -9.55 -3.40
N GLU A 40 2.11 -10.51 -4.32
CA GLU A 40 3.24 -10.77 -5.22
C GLU A 40 3.50 -9.57 -6.16
N ARG A 41 2.44 -8.98 -6.72
CA ARG A 41 2.54 -7.82 -7.62
C ARG A 41 3.08 -6.60 -6.89
N LEU A 42 2.58 -6.33 -5.67
CA LEU A 42 3.09 -5.25 -4.81
C LEU A 42 4.57 -5.45 -4.50
N MET A 43 4.98 -6.65 -4.07
CA MET A 43 6.38 -6.95 -3.76
C MET A 43 7.29 -6.77 -4.98
N ARG A 44 6.86 -7.22 -6.17
CA ARG A 44 7.62 -7.05 -7.41
C ARG A 44 7.82 -5.57 -7.75
N LEU A 45 6.77 -4.75 -7.68
CA LEU A 45 6.87 -3.32 -7.99
C LEU A 45 7.67 -2.54 -6.94
N HIS A 46 7.53 -2.87 -5.65
CA HIS A 46 8.35 -2.24 -4.60
C HIS A 46 9.84 -2.62 -4.67
N ALA A 47 10.17 -3.74 -5.31
CA ALA A 47 11.56 -4.14 -5.57
C ALA A 47 12.17 -3.45 -6.80
N MET A 48 11.36 -2.89 -7.71
CA MET A 48 11.86 -2.14 -8.86
C MET A 48 12.45 -0.80 -8.44
N THR A 49 13.49 -0.35 -9.14
CA THR A 49 14.05 1.01 -9.05
C THR A 49 13.11 2.05 -9.67
N ASP A 50 13.32 3.33 -9.39
CA ASP A 50 12.48 4.40 -9.94
C ASP A 50 12.55 4.49 -11.49
N PRO A 51 13.71 4.33 -12.15
CA PRO A 51 13.75 4.23 -13.62
C PRO A 51 12.94 3.05 -14.16
N GLU A 52 12.98 1.90 -13.50
CA GLU A 52 12.20 0.72 -13.92
C GLU A 52 10.70 0.94 -13.78
N LEU A 53 10.25 1.63 -12.72
CA LEU A 53 8.86 2.05 -12.62
C LEU A 53 8.47 3.08 -13.68
N ALA A 54 9.36 4.02 -13.98
CA ALA A 54 9.10 5.03 -15.01
C ALA A 54 8.90 4.40 -16.39
N LEU A 55 9.55 3.26 -16.69
CA LEU A 55 9.28 2.46 -17.90
C LEU A 55 7.86 1.87 -17.93
N LEU A 56 7.24 1.64 -16.77
CA LEU A 56 5.85 1.24 -16.63
C LEU A 56 4.88 2.45 -16.61
N GLY A 57 5.41 3.68 -16.66
CA GLY A 57 4.62 4.90 -16.61
C GLY A 57 4.06 5.25 -15.23
N ILE A 58 4.64 4.71 -14.16
CA ILE A 58 4.22 5.00 -12.77
C ILE A 58 5.40 5.45 -11.91
N SER A 59 5.09 6.14 -10.83
CA SER A 59 6.02 6.49 -9.75
C SER A 59 5.82 5.60 -8.53
N ARG A 60 6.75 5.70 -7.55
CA ARG A 60 6.71 4.92 -6.31
C ARG A 60 5.39 5.06 -5.54
N GLN A 61 4.82 6.26 -5.54
CA GLN A 61 3.60 6.62 -4.83
C GLN A 61 2.35 6.04 -5.53
N GLU A 62 2.45 5.74 -6.82
CA GLU A 62 1.36 5.24 -7.64
C GLU A 62 1.27 3.70 -7.63
N ILE A 63 2.25 2.98 -7.06
CA ILE A 63 2.24 1.50 -7.04
C ILE A 63 0.91 0.95 -6.50
N ILE A 64 0.43 1.49 -5.38
CA ILE A 64 -0.75 0.95 -4.70
C ILE A 64 -2.03 1.26 -5.48
N PRO A 65 -2.31 2.52 -5.86
CA PRO A 65 -3.40 2.83 -6.78
C PRO A 65 -3.35 2.03 -8.09
N TYR A 66 -2.16 1.87 -8.67
CA TYR A 66 -1.95 1.11 -9.90
C TYR A 66 -2.29 -0.38 -9.76
N VAL A 67 -1.93 -1.00 -8.63
CA VAL A 67 -2.22 -2.42 -8.39
C VAL A 67 -3.67 -2.66 -7.99
N MET A 68 -4.24 -1.77 -7.18
CA MET A 68 -5.57 -1.94 -6.61
C MET A 68 -6.70 -1.39 -7.49
N GLY A 69 -6.41 -0.44 -8.38
CA GLY A 69 -7.41 0.20 -9.26
C GLY A 69 -8.11 -0.78 -10.21
N ASP A 70 -7.49 -1.94 -10.49
CA ASP A 70 -8.14 -3.01 -11.28
C ASP A 70 -9.21 -3.76 -10.46
N THR A 71 -9.17 -3.69 -9.14
CA THR A 71 -9.99 -4.51 -8.21
C THR A 71 -11.00 -3.68 -7.44
N LEU A 72 -10.64 -2.47 -7.04
CA LEU A 72 -11.52 -1.57 -6.31
C LEU A 72 -12.29 -0.66 -7.28
N PRO A 73 -13.60 -0.45 -7.05
CA PRO A 73 -14.35 0.55 -7.81
C PRO A 73 -13.77 1.95 -7.54
N ALA A 74 -13.83 2.80 -8.57
CA ALA A 74 -13.42 4.20 -8.50
C ALA A 74 -14.36 5.05 -7.64
#